data_AF-K9K9U6-F1
#
_entry.id   AF-K9K9U6-F1
#
_cell.length_a   1.000
_cell.length_b   1.000
_cell.length_c   1.000
_cell.angle_alpha   90.00
_cell.angle_beta   90.00
_cell.angle_gamma   90.00
#
_symmetry.space_group_name_H-M   'P 1'
#
loop_
_entity.id
_entity.type
_entity.pdbx_description
1 polymer ?
#
loop_
_entity_poly.entity_id
_entity_poly.type
_entity_poly.pdbx_seq_one_letter_code
_entity_poly.pdbx_strand_id
1 'polypeptide(L)'
;EPDREKGFHLDVEDYLSGVLILASELSRLSVNSVTAGDYSRPLHISTFINELDSGFRLLNLKNDSLRKRYDGLKYDVKKVEEVVYDLSIRGFNKETAAACVEK
;
A
#
# COMPACT_ATOMS: atom_id res chain seq x y z
N GLU A 1 -13.03 1.18 28.94
CA GLU A 1 -12.54 0.01 28.18
C GLU A 1 -13.60 -0.36 27.16
N PRO A 2 -13.23 -0.74 25.92
CA PRO A 2 -14.21 -1.18 24.93
C PRO A 2 -14.93 -2.42 25.48
N ASP A 3 -16.25 -2.41 25.39
CA ASP A 3 -17.18 -3.38 25.95
C ASP A 3 -17.02 -4.74 25.24
N ARG A 4 -16.07 -5.56 25.70
CA ARG A 4 -15.72 -6.88 25.11
C ARG A 4 -16.85 -7.91 25.17
N GLU A 5 -17.96 -7.61 25.84
CA GLU A 5 -19.10 -8.53 25.98
C GLU A 5 -20.11 -8.45 24.82
N LYS A 6 -19.96 -7.52 23.87
CA LYS A 6 -20.85 -7.37 22.71
C LYS A 6 -20.26 -7.95 21.42
N GLY A 7 -20.07 -9.27 21.37
CA GLY A 7 -19.75 -10.00 20.14
C GLY A 7 -18.28 -9.94 19.69
N PHE A 8 -18.03 -10.23 18.40
CA PHE A 8 -16.68 -10.25 17.84
C PHE A 8 -16.07 -8.84 17.83
N HIS A 9 -14.99 -8.66 18.59
CA HIS A 9 -14.22 -7.42 18.61
C HIS A 9 -12.89 -7.63 17.87
N LEU A 10 -12.52 -6.67 17.03
CA LEU A 10 -11.21 -6.63 16.39
C LEU A 10 -10.33 -5.67 17.19
N ASP A 11 -9.20 -6.16 17.70
CA ASP A 11 -8.24 -5.29 18.36
C ASP A 11 -7.60 -4.34 17.34
N VAL A 12 -7.30 -3.11 17.76
CA VAL A 12 -6.68 -2.11 16.90
C VAL A 12 -5.29 -2.58 16.46
N GLU A 13 -4.56 -3.26 17.32
CA GLU A 13 -3.25 -3.83 16.97
C GLU A 13 -3.36 -4.93 15.91
N ASP A 14 -4.40 -5.77 15.98
CA ASP A 14 -4.69 -6.80 14.98
C ASP A 14 -5.10 -6.18 13.65
N TYR A 15 -5.94 -5.15 13.68
CA TYR A 15 -6.31 -4.39 12.49
C TYR A 15 -5.09 -3.77 11.80
N LEU A 16 -4.26 -3.04 12.55
CA LEU A 16 -3.05 -2.40 12.01
C LEU A 16 -2.06 -3.44 11.47
N SER A 17 -1.90 -4.57 12.16
CA SER A 17 -1.07 -5.68 11.68
C SER A 17 -1.61 -6.28 10.38
N GLY A 18 -2.93 -6.44 10.26
CA GLY A 18 -3.58 -6.94 9.04
C GLY A 18 -3.42 -5.98 7.86
N VAL A 19 -3.51 -4.68 8.10
CA VAL A 19 -3.30 -3.65 7.08
C VAL A 19 -1.85 -3.65 6.55
N LEU A 20 -0.85 -3.91 7.39
CA LEU A 20 0.53 -4.07 6.94
C LEU A 20 0.72 -5.31 6.05
N ILE A 21 0.05 -6.42 6.37
CA ILE A 21 0.07 -7.62 5.53
C ILE A 21 -0.59 -7.34 4.16
N LEU A 22 -1.69 -6.57 4.14
CA LEU A 22 -2.34 -6.15 2.91
C LEU A 22 -1.36 -5.39 1.99
N ALA A 23 -0.53 -4.50 2.53
CA ALA A 23 0.43 -3.74 1.74
C ALA A 23 1.44 -4.66 1.01
N SER A 24 1.92 -5.71 1.67
CA SER A 24 2.81 -6.71 1.05
C SER A 24 2.10 -7.48 -0.07
N GLU A 25 0.83 -7.83 0.11
CA GLU A 25 0.03 -8.48 -0.94
C GLU A 25 -0.25 -7.55 -2.12
N LEU A 26 -0.45 -6.26 -1.88
CA LEU A 26 -0.61 -5.25 -2.93
C LEU A 26 0.67 -5.06 -3.75
N SER A 27 1.84 -5.13 -3.11
CA SER A 27 3.13 -5.13 -3.81
C SER A 27 3.25 -6.30 -4.79
N ARG A 28 2.79 -7.51 -4.38
CA ARG A 28 2.70 -8.66 -5.28
C ARG A 28 1.67 -8.47 -6.39
N LEU A 29 0.51 -7.92 -6.07
CA LEU A 29 -0.55 -7.63 -7.05
C LEU A 29 -0.08 -6.62 -8.11
N SER A 30 0.71 -5.62 -7.74
CA SER A 30 1.27 -4.62 -8.66
C SER A 30 2.08 -5.29 -9.77
N VAL A 31 3.02 -6.18 -9.42
CA VAL A 31 3.84 -6.93 -10.39
C VAL A 31 2.95 -7.82 -11.28
N ASN A 32 2.02 -8.56 -10.68
CA ASN A 32 1.13 -9.44 -11.42
C ASN A 32 0.21 -8.67 -12.39
N SER A 33 -0.24 -7.47 -12.01
CA SER A 33 -1.08 -6.61 -12.85
C SER A 33 -0.32 -6.15 -14.10
N VAL A 34 0.95 -5.78 -13.94
CA VAL A 34 1.83 -5.44 -15.07
C VAL A 34 2.02 -6.63 -16.00
N THR A 35 2.24 -7.83 -15.46
CA THR A 35 2.36 -9.05 -16.27
C THR A 35 1.06 -9.38 -17.02
N ALA A 36 -0.10 -9.07 -16.44
CA ALA A 36 -1.41 -9.22 -17.06
C ALA A 36 -1.75 -8.11 -18.08
N GLY A 37 -0.89 -7.09 -18.24
CA GLY A 37 -1.10 -5.96 -19.15
C GLY A 37 -1.94 -4.82 -18.57
N ASP A 38 -2.27 -4.85 -17.27
CA ASP A 38 -2.94 -3.74 -16.59
C ASP A 38 -1.91 -2.82 -15.93
N TYR A 39 -1.61 -1.72 -16.63
CA TYR A 39 -0.64 -0.71 -16.21
C TYR A 39 -1.25 0.41 -15.35
N SER A 40 -2.58 0.44 -15.20
CA SER A 40 -3.28 1.44 -14.38
C SER A 40 -3.25 1.09 -12.89
N ARG A 41 -3.39 -0.20 -12.56
CA ARG A 41 -3.41 -0.69 -11.17
C ARG A 41 -2.15 -0.37 -10.37
N PRO A 42 -0.92 -0.52 -10.89
CA PRO A 42 0.29 -0.18 -10.16
C PRO A 42 0.32 1.28 -9.67
N LEU A 43 -0.20 2.23 -10.46
CA LEU A 43 -0.30 3.63 -10.04
C LEU A 43 -1.25 3.78 -8.85
N HIS A 44 -2.46 3.20 -8.93
CA HIS A 44 -3.41 3.25 -7.83
C HIS A 44 -2.87 2.59 -6.56
N ILE A 45 -2.17 1.47 -6.70
CA ILE A 45 -1.52 0.76 -5.59
C ILE A 45 -0.42 1.62 -4.96
N SER A 46 0.38 2.30 -5.78
CA SER A 46 1.44 3.21 -5.32
C SER A 46 0.88 4.37 -4.50
N THR A 47 -0.20 5.01 -4.96
CA THR A 47 -0.87 6.08 -4.21
C THR A 47 -1.38 5.56 -2.87
N PHE A 48 -2.09 4.43 -2.86
CA PHE A 48 -2.65 3.85 -1.65
C PHE A 48 -1.56 3.46 -0.62
N ILE A 49 -0.47 2.83 -1.06
CA ILE A 49 0.63 2.44 -0.16
C ILE A 49 1.31 3.67 0.45
N ASN A 50 1.45 4.77 -0.31
CA ASN A 50 2.01 6.03 0.20
C ASN A 50 1.09 6.71 1.22
N GLU A 51 -0.23 6.67 1.02
CA GLU A 51 -1.20 7.15 2.00
C GLU A 51 -1.15 6.31 3.29
N LEU A 52 -1.04 4.99 3.15
CA LEU A 52 -0.90 4.07 4.26
C LEU A 52 0.39 4.34 5.05
N ASP A 53 1.53 4.46 4.38
CA ASP A 53 2.82 4.81 4.99
C ASP A 53 2.74 6.15 5.75
N SER A 54 2.11 7.17 5.15
CA SER A 54 1.85 8.45 5.80
C SER A 54 0.99 8.31 7.06
N GLY A 55 -0.06 7.48 7.01
CA GLY A 55 -0.90 7.16 8.16
C GLY A 55 -0.13 6.47 9.29
N PHE A 56 0.72 5.50 8.97
CA PHE A 56 1.53 4.80 9.97
C PHE A 56 2.61 5.68 10.59
N ARG A 57 3.16 6.65 9.85
CA ARG A 57 4.07 7.66 10.42
C ARG A 57 3.41 8.51 11.51
N LEU A 58 2.11 8.83 11.37
CA LEU A 58 1.37 9.62 12.35
C LEU A 58 1.14 8.85 13.67
N LEU A 59 1.07 7.52 13.62
CA LEU A 59 0.77 6.68 14.78
C LEU A 59 1.92 6.61 15.81
N ASN A 60 3.10 7.18 15.52
CA ASN A 60 4.28 7.26 16.40
C ASN A 60 4.47 6.01 17.29
N LEU A 61 4.46 4.84 16.65
CA LEU A 61 4.45 3.54 17.33
C LEU A 61 5.71 3.39 18.20
N LYS A 62 5.51 3.17 19.50
CA LYS A 62 6.60 2.79 20.43
C LYS A 62 7.12 1.39 20.03
N ASN A 63 8.34 1.03 20.43
CA ASN A 63 9.04 -0.20 20.04
C ASN A 63 8.26 -1.48 20.38
N ASP A 64 7.35 -1.87 19.50
CA ASP A 64 6.48 -3.03 19.62
C ASP A 64 6.59 -3.92 18.35
N SER A 65 6.02 -5.12 18.42
CA SER A 65 5.87 -6.08 17.32
C SER A 65 5.33 -5.44 16.02
N LEU A 66 4.42 -4.48 16.14
CA LEU A 66 3.86 -3.71 15.02
C LEU A 66 4.93 -2.85 14.31
N ARG A 67 5.90 -2.32 15.07
CA ARG A 67 7.01 -1.52 14.50
C ARG A 67 7.92 -2.36 13.63
N LYS A 68 8.24 -3.60 14.04
CA LYS A 68 9.01 -4.53 13.21
C LYS A 68 8.32 -4.85 11.88
N ARG A 69 6.99 -4.97 11.90
CA ARG A 69 6.19 -5.18 10.68
C ARG A 69 6.17 -3.93 9.81
N TYR A 70 6.00 -2.75 10.43
CA TYR A 70 6.04 -1.47 9.74
C TYR A 70 7.39 -1.21 9.08
N ASP A 71 8.51 -1.60 9.70
CA ASP A 71 9.84 -1.51 9.09
C ASP A 71 9.96 -2.32 7.79
N GLY A 72 9.08 -3.32 7.59
CA GLY A 72 8.94 -4.07 6.34
C GLY A 72 8.28 -3.28 5.21
N LEU A 73 7.35 -2.37 5.54
CA LEU A 73 6.55 -1.60 4.57
C LEU A 73 7.41 -0.80 3.59
N LYS A 74 8.54 -0.26 4.05
CA LYS A 74 9.47 0.50 3.19
C LYS A 74 9.98 -0.30 1.99
N TYR A 75 10.12 -1.62 2.14
CA TYR A 75 10.56 -2.49 1.04
C TYR A 75 9.43 -2.71 0.03
N ASP A 76 8.19 -2.81 0.51
CA ASP A 76 7.00 -2.91 -0.34
C ASP A 76 6.76 -1.61 -1.12
N VAL A 77 6.88 -0.45 -0.46
CA VAL A 77 6.82 0.89 -1.08
C VAL A 77 7.85 0.97 -2.21
N LYS A 78 9.12 0.70 -1.92
CA LYS A 78 10.20 0.77 -2.90
C LYS A 78 9.95 -0.15 -4.09
N LYS A 79 9.48 -1.37 -3.86
CA LYS A 79 9.18 -2.32 -4.94
C LYS A 79 8.06 -1.82 -5.85
N VAL A 80 7.00 -1.23 -5.29
CA VAL A 80 5.91 -0.67 -6.10
C VAL A 80 6.35 0.58 -6.85
N GLU A 81 7.18 1.43 -6.25
CA GLU A 81 7.77 2.60 -6.92
C GLU A 81 8.66 2.20 -8.10
N GLU A 82 9.49 1.17 -7.95
CA GLU A 82 10.31 0.62 -9.05
C GLU A 82 9.43 0.15 -10.22
N VAL A 83 8.31 -0.52 -9.93
CA VAL A 83 7.34 -0.94 -10.96
C VAL A 83 6.72 0.26 -11.67
N VAL A 84 6.25 1.27 -10.93
CA VAL A 84 5.64 2.48 -11.52
C VAL A 84 6.67 3.28 -12.33
N TYR A 85 7.90 3.36 -11.84
CA TYR A 85 9.00 4.00 -12.54
C TYR A 85 9.26 3.31 -13.89
N ASP A 86 9.35 1.98 -13.89
CA ASP A 86 9.52 1.18 -15.11
C ASP A 86 8.39 1.40 -16.12
N LEU A 87 7.14 1.53 -15.66
CA LEU A 87 6.00 1.83 -16.54
C LEU A 87 6.09 3.25 -17.13
N SER A 88 6.56 4.21 -16.33
CA SER A 88 6.70 5.61 -16.73
C SER A 88 7.74 5.80 -17.83
N ILE A 89 8.92 5.16 -17.69
CA ILE A 89 10.00 5.26 -18.67
C ILE A 89 9.67 4.52 -19.97
N ARG A 90 8.88 3.45 -19.89
CA ARG A 90 8.42 2.68 -21.06
C ARG A 90 7.24 3.34 -21.77
N GLY A 91 6.66 4.40 -21.20
CA GLY A 91 5.59 5.18 -21.82
C GLY A 91 4.18 4.61 -21.66
N PHE A 92 3.98 3.59 -20.81
CA PHE A 92 2.66 3.02 -20.51
C PHE A 92 1.77 3.95 -19.70
N ASN A 93 2.32 5.06 -19.19
CA ASN A 93 1.59 6.08 -18.41
C ASN A 93 1.09 7.26 -19.26
N LYS A 94 1.34 7.28 -20.58
CA LYS A 94 0.98 8.44 -21.42
C LYS A 94 -0.53 8.62 -21.63
N GLU A 95 -1.32 7.55 -21.60
CA GLU A 95 -2.78 7.63 -21.73
C GLU A 95 -3.47 8.06 -20.42
N THR A 96 -2.97 7.62 -19.26
CA THR A 96 -3.53 8.01 -17.95
C THR A 96 -3.18 9.46 -17.58
N ALA A 97 -2.01 9.96 -17.97
CA ALA A 97 -1.63 11.35 -17.78
C ALA A 97 -2.51 12.32 -18.61
N ALA A 98 -2.97 11.91 -19.79
CA ALA A 98 -3.92 12.70 -20.59
C ALA A 98 -5.32 12.77 -19.95
N ALA A 99 -5.78 11.67 -19.32
CA ALA A 99 -7.09 11.62 -18.66
C ALA A 99 -7.16 12.48 -17.37
N CYS A 100 -6.04 12.74 -16.70
CA CYS A 100 -6.00 13.65 -15.54
C CYS A 100 -5.92 15.15 -15.92
N VAL A 101 -5.64 15.50 -17.17
CA VAL A 101 -5.64 16.90 -17.64
C VAL A 101 -7.05 17.33 -18.10
N GLU A 102 -7.95 16.38 -18.36
CA GLU A 102 -9.32 16.63 -18.86
C GLU A 102 -10.42 16.59 -17.79
N LYS A 103 -10.10 16.61 -16.49
CA LYS A 103 -11.09 16.73 -15.41
C LYS A 103 -10.83 17.91 -14.49
#